data_AF-A0A1D2ADR8-F1
#
_entry.id   AF-A0A1D2ADR8-F1
#
_cell.length_a   1.000
_cell.length_b   1.000
_cell.length_c   1.000
_cell.angle_alpha   90.00
_cell.angle_beta   90.00
_cell.angle_gamma   90.00
#
_symmetry.space_group_name_H-M   'P 1'
#
loop_
_entity.id
_entity.type
_entity.pdbx_description
1 polymer ?
#
loop_
_entity_poly.entity_id
_entity_poly.type
_entity_poly.pdbx_seq_one_letter_code
_entity_poly.pdbx_strand_id
1 'polypeptide(L)'
;MATWLDATAFLERGCGALHPEELVHGEDFSLYEAMLAIQIGDTKMDIGLRREQGPSLAEELASGHAPLALSLATLEQLGMQLMQAEATWHLGSMLPTTVFSSLYMLDIPRLVSNPVLHALCLSVQQSCTLVHDLLLNGHVCEDEDISIHTFGMRILGAPGTTALPQACAALRSAVEDLGSDAPGLAAHLSFRLHCLQGLERMLAANADGIDAGVAQLELALGCLEAVSAAASSDAATDTAADGSCGPRSLGFVPGINVRHMGLAPPRALAWVSARPAAAHWRGVLRALCDAARAVRAVRTWPQLRAALVTLAARDSHAIVRSTLYAMLTKPMTAARQAAGSVTTPGPSCRGGSGGC
;
A
#
# COMPACT_ATOMS: atom_id res chain seq x y z
N MET A 1 -38.25 -20.50 13.69
CA MET A 1 -38.27 -19.63 12.50
C MET A 1 -38.57 -18.23 12.97
N ALA A 2 -37.76 -17.24 12.58
CA ALA A 2 -38.09 -15.84 12.84
C ALA A 2 -39.27 -15.45 11.94
N THR A 3 -40.29 -14.79 12.50
CA THR A 3 -41.45 -14.31 11.75
C THR A 3 -41.26 -12.80 11.53
N TRP A 4 -41.27 -12.38 10.27
CA TRP A 4 -41.23 -10.95 9.92
C TRP A 4 -42.64 -10.37 9.99
N LEU A 5 -42.78 -9.20 10.61
CA LEU A 5 -44.03 -8.46 10.69
C LEU A 5 -43.89 -7.15 9.90
N ASP A 6 -44.84 -6.86 9.03
CA ASP A 6 -44.89 -5.60 8.30
C ASP A 6 -45.35 -4.47 9.24
N ALA A 7 -44.48 -3.47 9.42
CA ALA A 7 -44.72 -2.30 10.26
C ALA A 7 -45.02 -1.01 9.46
N THR A 8 -45.13 -1.08 8.13
CA THR A 8 -45.23 0.09 7.23
C THR A 8 -46.39 1.01 7.63
N ALA A 9 -47.61 0.47 7.72
CA ALA A 9 -48.79 1.24 8.11
C ALA A 9 -48.72 1.81 9.54
N PHE A 10 -47.99 1.16 10.44
CA PHE A 10 -47.78 1.67 11.80
C PHE A 10 -46.85 2.89 11.78
N LEU A 11 -45.74 2.81 11.04
CA LEU A 11 -44.78 3.91 10.90
C LEU A 11 -45.41 5.12 10.20
N GLU A 12 -46.18 4.93 9.12
CA GLU A 12 -46.87 6.01 8.42
C GLU A 12 -47.83 6.80 9.33
N ARG A 13 -48.59 6.10 10.18
CA ARG A 13 -49.47 6.75 11.17
C ARG A 13 -48.68 7.51 12.23
N GLY A 14 -47.56 6.94 12.69
CA GLY A 14 -46.66 7.60 13.63
C GLY A 14 -46.09 8.89 13.07
N CYS A 15 -45.57 8.84 11.84
CA CYS A 15 -45.04 10.01 11.14
C CYS A 15 -46.13 11.07 10.88
N GLY A 16 -47.35 10.66 10.52
CA GLY A 16 -48.47 11.58 10.29
C GLY A 16 -48.97 12.32 11.54
N ALA A 17 -48.61 11.85 12.73
CA ALA A 17 -48.94 12.49 14.00
C ALA A 17 -47.87 13.50 14.47
N LEU A 18 -46.68 13.52 13.85
CA LEU A 18 -45.60 14.45 14.18
C LEU A 18 -45.82 15.82 13.54
N HIS A 19 -45.43 16.88 14.24
CA HIS A 19 -45.28 18.21 13.65
C HIS A 19 -44.02 18.29 12.77
N PRO A 20 -43.96 19.18 11.76
CA PRO A 20 -42.82 19.28 10.84
C PRO A 20 -41.45 19.53 11.49
N GLU A 21 -41.42 20.09 12.69
CA GLU A 21 -40.21 20.41 13.46
C GLU A 21 -39.83 19.31 14.46
N GLU A 22 -40.61 18.22 14.54
CA GLU A 22 -40.40 17.12 15.49
C GLU A 22 -39.61 15.98 14.85
N LEU A 23 -38.68 15.41 15.62
CA LEU A 23 -37.86 14.26 15.25
C LEU A 23 -37.90 13.23 16.38
N VAL A 24 -38.25 11.99 16.04
CA VAL A 24 -38.14 10.87 16.96
C VAL A 24 -36.77 10.20 16.76
N HIS A 25 -35.96 10.18 17.81
CA HIS A 25 -34.65 9.56 17.81
C HIS A 25 -34.33 8.93 19.18
N GLY A 26 -33.28 8.10 19.24
CA GLY A 26 -32.79 7.53 20.51
C GLY A 26 -32.11 8.59 21.38
N GLU A 27 -32.01 8.33 22.69
CA GLU A 27 -31.43 9.28 23.66
C GLU A 27 -29.99 9.69 23.31
N ASP A 28 -29.19 8.75 22.78
CA ASP A 28 -27.78 8.98 22.42
C ASP A 28 -27.58 9.50 20.99
N PHE A 29 -28.65 9.74 20.23
CA PHE A 29 -28.54 10.18 18.83
C PHE A 29 -28.20 11.67 18.73
N SER A 30 -27.20 11.99 17.89
CA SER A 30 -26.79 13.36 17.60
C SER A 30 -27.03 13.73 16.14
N LEU A 31 -27.67 14.88 15.91
CA LEU A 31 -27.82 15.46 14.57
C LEU A 31 -26.47 15.75 13.90
N TYR A 32 -25.42 15.99 14.68
CA TYR A 32 -24.07 16.17 14.15
C TYR A 32 -23.53 14.89 13.52
N GLU A 33 -23.75 13.73 14.15
CA GLU A 33 -23.36 12.43 13.58
C GLU A 33 -24.20 12.09 12.34
N ALA A 34 -25.48 12.49 12.34
CA ALA A 34 -26.37 12.32 11.21
C ALA A 34 -25.89 13.06 9.94
N MET A 35 -25.06 14.10 10.06
CA MET A 35 -24.48 14.79 8.91
C MET A 35 -23.54 13.90 8.08
N LEU A 36 -23.04 12.80 8.66
CA LEU A 36 -22.18 11.83 7.96
C LEU A 36 -22.99 10.72 7.27
N ALA A 37 -24.31 10.68 7.47
CA ALA A 37 -25.14 9.60 6.95
C ALA A 37 -25.18 9.59 5.41
N ILE A 38 -25.10 8.40 4.84
CA ILE A 38 -25.31 8.19 3.41
C ILE A 38 -26.80 8.21 3.09
N GLN A 39 -27.19 9.01 2.10
CA GLN A 39 -28.55 9.04 1.58
C GLN A 39 -28.72 7.97 0.51
N ILE A 40 -29.50 6.93 0.80
CA ILE A 40 -29.86 5.88 -0.17
C ILE A 40 -30.66 6.47 -1.32
N GLY A 41 -30.34 6.08 -2.56
CA GLY A 41 -31.00 6.55 -3.78
C GLY A 41 -30.44 7.85 -4.36
N ASP A 42 -29.54 8.54 -3.67
CA ASP A 42 -28.85 9.72 -4.22
C ASP A 42 -27.61 9.29 -5.03
N THR A 43 -27.53 9.68 -6.30
CA THR A 43 -26.42 9.31 -7.20
C THR A 43 -25.02 9.77 -6.76
N LYS A 44 -24.93 10.79 -5.90
CA LYS A 44 -23.68 11.38 -5.38
C LYS A 44 -23.28 10.85 -4.02
N MET A 45 -24.21 10.25 -3.26
CA MET A 45 -23.96 9.73 -1.91
C MET A 45 -24.04 8.20 -1.88
N ASP A 46 -24.96 7.61 -2.64
CA ASP A 46 -25.23 6.19 -2.65
C ASP A 46 -24.40 5.46 -3.72
N ILE A 47 -23.24 4.96 -3.29
CA ILE A 47 -22.45 4.02 -4.09
C ILE A 47 -23.18 2.69 -4.32
N GLY A 48 -24.16 2.37 -3.46
CA GLY A 48 -25.09 1.26 -3.58
C GLY A 48 -25.95 1.30 -4.83
N LEU A 49 -26.29 2.49 -5.32
CA LEU A 49 -27.00 2.65 -6.58
C LEU A 49 -26.20 2.11 -7.78
N ARG A 50 -24.87 2.03 -7.65
CA ARG A 50 -23.95 1.43 -8.64
C ARG A 50 -23.56 -0.02 -8.31
N ARG A 51 -23.97 -0.57 -7.15
CA ARG A 51 -23.53 -1.90 -6.67
C ARG A 51 -24.07 -3.06 -7.49
N GLU A 52 -25.26 -2.94 -8.07
CA GLU A 52 -25.86 -4.00 -8.90
C GLU A 52 -25.19 -4.15 -10.29
N GLN A 53 -24.18 -3.33 -10.60
CA GLN A 53 -23.55 -3.27 -11.93
C GLN A 53 -22.06 -3.61 -11.94
N GLY A 54 -21.45 -3.87 -10.78
CA GLY A 54 -20.03 -4.27 -10.71
C GLY A 54 -19.88 -5.76 -10.99
N PRO A 55 -19.07 -6.17 -11.97
CA PRO A 55 -18.92 -7.58 -12.30
C PRO A 55 -18.25 -8.33 -11.14
N SER A 56 -18.57 -9.61 -10.97
CA SER A 56 -17.86 -10.42 -9.97
C SER A 56 -16.43 -10.72 -10.44
N LEU A 57 -15.51 -10.95 -9.48
CA LEU A 57 -14.14 -11.33 -9.82
C LEU A 57 -14.14 -12.62 -10.68
N ALA A 58 -15.00 -13.58 -10.34
CA ALA A 58 -15.10 -14.84 -11.08
C ALA A 58 -15.58 -14.62 -12.53
N GLU A 59 -16.56 -13.75 -12.75
CA GLU A 59 -17.07 -13.43 -14.09
C GLU A 59 -16.00 -12.72 -14.94
N GLU A 60 -15.25 -11.77 -14.37
CA GLU A 60 -14.19 -11.06 -15.10
C GLU A 60 -12.98 -11.93 -15.42
N LEU A 61 -12.67 -12.88 -14.54
CA LEU A 61 -11.63 -13.86 -14.83
C LEU A 61 -12.09 -14.84 -15.93
N ALA A 62 -13.36 -15.25 -15.92
CA ALA A 62 -13.94 -16.15 -16.91
C ALA A 62 -14.07 -15.50 -18.31
N SER A 63 -14.29 -14.19 -18.36
CA SER A 63 -14.37 -13.43 -19.62
C SER A 63 -13.01 -13.21 -20.29
N GLY A 64 -11.90 -13.61 -19.66
CA GLY A 64 -10.56 -13.58 -20.25
C GLY A 64 -9.87 -12.21 -20.20
N HIS A 65 -10.36 -11.27 -19.38
CA HIS A 65 -9.79 -9.91 -19.28
C HIS A 65 -8.40 -9.87 -18.60
N ALA A 66 -7.98 -10.97 -17.95
CA ALA A 66 -6.66 -11.12 -17.32
C ALA A 66 -5.98 -12.45 -17.71
N PRO A 67 -5.47 -12.57 -18.95
CA PRO A 67 -4.76 -13.76 -19.43
C PRO A 67 -3.40 -13.93 -18.74
N LEU A 68 -2.99 -15.18 -18.53
CA LEU A 68 -1.71 -15.50 -17.85
C LEU A 68 -0.52 -15.52 -18.81
N ALA A 69 -0.76 -15.84 -20.08
CA ALA A 69 0.26 -15.84 -21.12
C ALA A 69 0.36 -14.43 -21.72
N LEU A 70 1.35 -13.67 -21.27
CA LEU A 70 1.60 -12.30 -21.68
C LEU A 70 2.94 -12.19 -22.40
N SER A 71 3.00 -11.33 -23.42
CA SER A 71 4.28 -10.95 -24.03
C SER A 71 5.12 -10.13 -23.04
N LEU A 72 6.45 -10.12 -23.22
CA LEU A 72 7.35 -9.31 -22.38
C LEU A 72 7.00 -7.82 -22.44
N ALA A 73 6.63 -7.30 -23.62
CA ALA A 73 6.19 -5.92 -23.79
C ALA A 73 4.89 -5.62 -23.00
N THR A 74 3.95 -6.56 -23.00
CA THR A 74 2.71 -6.43 -22.23
C THR A 74 2.98 -6.48 -20.72
N LEU A 75 3.91 -7.31 -20.26
CA LEU A 75 4.34 -7.33 -18.85
C LEU A 75 5.00 -6.01 -18.43
N GLU A 76 5.82 -5.42 -19.31
CA GLU A 76 6.42 -4.11 -19.06
C GLU A 76 5.36 -3.01 -18.92
N GLN A 77 4.38 -2.99 -19.83
CA GLN A 77 3.23 -2.08 -19.75
C GLN A 77 2.41 -2.27 -18.48
N LEU A 78 2.14 -3.52 -18.10
CA LEU A 78 1.44 -3.84 -16.86
C LEU A 78 2.23 -3.37 -15.62
N GLY A 79 3.55 -3.55 -15.61
CA GLY A 79 4.41 -3.02 -14.55
C GLY A 79 4.29 -1.52 -14.42
N MET A 80 4.35 -0.78 -15.54
CA MET A 80 4.13 0.66 -15.56
C MET A 80 2.74 1.05 -15.03
N GLN A 81 1.68 0.35 -15.45
CA GLN A 81 0.32 0.61 -14.97
C GLN A 81 0.16 0.38 -13.48
N LEU A 82 0.80 -0.66 -12.92
CA LEU A 82 0.82 -0.88 -11.47
C LEU A 82 1.58 0.23 -10.73
N MET A 83 2.71 0.71 -11.29
CA MET A 83 3.42 1.87 -10.74
C MET A 83 2.56 3.14 -10.74
N GLN A 84 1.80 3.38 -11.81
CA GLN A 84 0.83 4.47 -11.91
C GLN A 84 -0.30 4.31 -10.88
N ALA A 85 -0.81 3.09 -10.68
CA ALA A 85 -1.83 2.79 -9.70
C ALA A 85 -1.36 3.08 -8.26
N GLU A 86 -0.12 2.69 -7.92
CA GLU A 86 0.48 3.02 -6.63
C GLU A 86 0.68 4.53 -6.47
N ALA A 87 1.21 5.23 -7.48
CA ALA A 87 1.35 6.69 -7.43
C ALA A 87 -0.01 7.39 -7.27
N THR A 88 -1.05 6.89 -7.95
CA THR A 88 -2.42 7.42 -7.84
C THR A 88 -2.98 7.23 -6.43
N TRP A 89 -2.70 6.09 -5.79
CA TRP A 89 -3.03 5.87 -4.38
C TRP A 89 -2.27 6.83 -3.46
N HIS A 90 -0.95 6.93 -3.63
CA HIS A 90 -0.10 7.80 -2.84
C HIS A 90 -0.59 9.26 -2.88
N LEU A 91 -1.09 9.72 -4.02
CA LEU A 91 -1.59 11.08 -4.23
C LEU A 91 -3.06 11.29 -3.80
N GLY A 92 -3.60 10.42 -2.94
CA GLY A 92 -4.88 10.65 -2.23
C GLY A 92 -6.07 9.82 -2.73
N SER A 93 -5.88 8.95 -3.72
CA SER A 93 -6.94 7.99 -4.13
C SER A 93 -7.02 6.80 -3.17
N MET A 94 -8.05 5.97 -3.29
CA MET A 94 -8.22 4.80 -2.41
C MET A 94 -7.57 3.55 -3.01
N LEU A 95 -6.88 2.78 -2.18
CA LEU A 95 -6.14 1.58 -2.60
C LEU A 95 -7.02 0.53 -3.33
N PRO A 96 -8.28 0.27 -2.91
CA PRO A 96 -9.20 -0.62 -3.64
C PRO A 96 -9.64 -0.11 -5.02
N THR A 97 -9.54 1.19 -5.28
CA THR A 97 -9.91 1.78 -6.59
C THR A 97 -8.74 1.89 -7.56
N THR A 98 -7.50 1.79 -7.06
CA THR A 98 -6.28 1.95 -7.85
C THR A 98 -5.61 0.59 -8.08
N VAL A 99 -4.67 0.19 -7.22
CA VAL A 99 -3.86 -1.03 -7.38
C VAL A 99 -4.73 -2.27 -7.42
N PHE A 100 -5.70 -2.37 -6.52
CA PHE A 100 -6.60 -3.53 -6.43
C PHE A 100 -7.83 -3.42 -7.32
N SER A 101 -7.85 -2.48 -8.28
CA SER A 101 -8.72 -2.60 -9.45
C SER A 101 -8.16 -3.58 -10.50
N SER A 102 -6.89 -4.00 -10.35
CA SER A 102 -6.27 -5.03 -11.19
C SER A 102 -6.69 -6.43 -10.75
N LEU A 103 -7.23 -7.22 -11.68
CA LEU A 103 -7.57 -8.64 -11.51
C LEU A 103 -6.34 -9.49 -11.17
N TYR A 104 -5.15 -9.12 -11.63
CA TYR A 104 -3.90 -9.80 -11.26
C TYR A 104 -3.57 -9.59 -9.78
N MET A 105 -3.88 -8.41 -9.22
CA MET A 105 -3.66 -8.10 -7.80
C MET A 105 -4.73 -8.72 -6.89
N LEU A 106 -5.94 -8.97 -7.41
CA LEU A 106 -7.04 -9.59 -6.66
C LEU A 106 -6.90 -11.11 -6.52
N ASP A 107 -6.11 -11.77 -7.38
CA ASP A 107 -5.85 -13.21 -7.33
C ASP A 107 -4.39 -13.54 -7.72
N ILE A 108 -3.46 -13.18 -6.83
CA ILE A 108 -2.02 -13.43 -6.99
C ILE A 108 -1.68 -14.94 -7.04
N PRO A 109 -2.29 -15.83 -6.23
CA PRO A 109 -2.00 -17.26 -6.29
C PRO A 109 -2.22 -17.90 -7.68
N ARG A 110 -3.16 -17.37 -8.47
CA ARG A 110 -3.40 -17.81 -9.86
C ARG A 110 -2.20 -17.56 -10.79
N LEU A 111 -1.29 -16.66 -10.42
CA LEU A 111 -0.20 -16.20 -11.28
C LEU A 111 1.04 -17.12 -11.27
N VAL A 112 1.08 -18.14 -10.41
CA VAL A 112 2.26 -19.01 -10.20
C VAL A 112 2.78 -19.64 -11.50
N SER A 113 1.92 -19.86 -12.50
CA SER A 113 2.32 -20.39 -13.82
C SER A 113 3.12 -19.40 -14.67
N ASN A 114 3.13 -18.11 -14.33
CA ASN A 114 3.95 -17.07 -14.97
C ASN A 114 4.84 -16.42 -13.89
N PRO A 115 6.07 -16.93 -13.67
CA PRO A 115 6.96 -16.47 -12.61
C PRO A 115 7.26 -14.97 -12.63
N VAL A 116 7.41 -14.36 -13.81
CA VAL A 116 7.69 -12.92 -13.96
C VAL A 116 6.48 -12.08 -13.52
N LEU A 117 5.28 -12.44 -13.99
CA LEU A 117 4.04 -11.78 -13.58
C LEU A 117 3.77 -11.96 -12.09
N HIS A 118 3.98 -13.18 -11.57
CA HIS A 118 3.84 -13.47 -10.15
C HIS A 118 4.82 -12.66 -9.31
N ALA A 119 6.10 -12.58 -9.70
CA ALA A 119 7.11 -11.76 -9.01
C ALA A 119 6.73 -10.27 -8.99
N LEU A 120 6.26 -9.75 -10.13
CA LEU A 120 5.79 -8.37 -10.25
C LEU A 120 4.62 -8.09 -9.29
N CYS A 121 3.52 -8.85 -9.38
CA CYS A 121 2.34 -8.63 -8.54
C CYS A 121 2.60 -8.89 -7.06
N LEU A 122 3.38 -9.93 -6.72
CA LEU A 122 3.79 -10.20 -5.35
C LEU A 122 4.59 -9.01 -4.79
N SER A 123 5.53 -8.45 -5.56
CA SER A 123 6.31 -7.29 -5.12
C SER A 123 5.45 -6.05 -4.87
N VAL A 124 4.45 -5.80 -5.70
CA VAL A 124 3.49 -4.69 -5.53
C VAL A 124 2.61 -4.91 -4.31
N GLN A 125 2.16 -6.15 -4.05
CA GLN A 125 1.41 -6.43 -2.84
C GLN A 125 2.27 -6.18 -1.58
N GLN A 126 3.54 -6.57 -1.62
CA GLN A 126 4.46 -6.34 -0.50
C GLN A 126 4.80 -4.86 -0.33
N SER A 127 4.97 -4.08 -1.41
CA SER A 127 5.15 -2.62 -1.30
C SER A 127 3.93 -1.95 -0.69
N CYS A 128 2.73 -2.27 -1.17
CA CYS A 128 1.48 -1.74 -0.61
C CYS A 128 1.29 -2.14 0.86
N THR A 129 1.58 -3.40 1.23
CA THR A 129 1.46 -3.87 2.61
C THR A 129 2.44 -3.13 3.52
N LEU A 130 3.70 -2.98 3.09
CA LEU A 130 4.72 -2.27 3.85
C LEU A 130 4.38 -0.79 4.03
N VAL A 131 3.94 -0.12 2.95
CA VAL A 131 3.52 1.28 3.02
C VAL A 131 2.30 1.43 3.93
N HIS A 132 1.30 0.54 3.82
CA HIS A 132 0.12 0.57 4.67
C HIS A 132 0.47 0.41 6.16
N ASP A 133 1.31 -0.56 6.51
CA ASP A 133 1.82 -0.76 7.86
C ASP A 133 2.58 0.48 8.37
N LEU A 134 3.39 1.12 7.52
CA LEU A 134 4.11 2.35 7.89
C LEU A 134 3.14 3.50 8.19
N LEU A 135 2.13 3.71 7.35
CA LEU A 135 1.16 4.79 7.52
C LEU A 135 0.32 4.58 8.78
N LEU A 136 -0.16 3.35 9.02
CA LEU A 136 -0.90 3.01 10.24
C LEU A 136 -0.12 3.34 11.53
N ASN A 137 1.20 3.16 11.50
CA ASN A 137 2.07 3.42 12.64
C ASN A 137 2.75 4.80 12.58
N GLY A 138 2.53 5.58 11.53
CA GLY A 138 3.28 6.79 11.21
C GLY A 138 2.69 8.08 11.79
N HIS A 139 1.56 7.99 12.51
CA HIS A 139 0.78 9.13 13.02
C HIS A 139 0.45 10.17 11.93
N VAL A 140 0.10 9.69 10.74
CA VAL A 140 -0.43 10.51 9.65
C VAL A 140 -1.95 10.66 9.78
N CYS A 141 -2.50 11.75 9.24
CA CYS A 141 -3.94 11.99 9.25
C CYS A 141 -4.60 11.32 8.02
N GLU A 142 -5.52 10.39 8.24
CA GLU A 142 -6.30 9.78 7.15
C GLU A 142 -7.17 10.82 6.43
N ASP A 143 -7.34 10.67 5.11
CA ASP A 143 -8.09 11.56 4.21
C ASP A 143 -7.55 13.01 4.09
N GLU A 144 -6.57 13.41 4.92
CA GLU A 144 -5.78 14.64 4.75
C GLU A 144 -4.43 14.34 4.08
N ASP A 145 -3.66 13.41 4.64
CA ASP A 145 -2.32 13.06 4.17
C ASP A 145 -2.35 11.98 3.08
N ILE A 146 -3.17 10.95 3.28
CA ILE A 146 -3.31 9.77 2.40
C ILE A 146 -4.53 8.94 2.84
N SER A 147 -5.10 8.16 1.91
CA SER A 147 -6.16 7.19 2.23
C SER A 147 -5.58 5.81 2.55
N ILE A 148 -5.94 5.24 3.70
CA ILE A 148 -5.47 3.91 4.13
C ILE A 148 -6.61 2.88 4.21
N HIS A 149 -7.85 3.29 3.97
CA HIS A 149 -9.02 2.40 3.95
C HIS A 149 -8.91 1.27 2.92
N THR A 150 -9.16 0.04 3.40
CA THR A 150 -9.30 -1.17 2.57
C THR A 150 -10.74 -1.67 2.49
N PHE A 151 -11.70 -1.01 3.17
CA PHE A 151 -13.11 -1.40 3.23
C PHE A 151 -13.33 -2.88 3.61
N GLY A 152 -12.50 -3.39 4.52
CA GLY A 152 -12.56 -4.79 4.99
C GLY A 152 -12.06 -5.82 3.98
N MET A 153 -11.51 -5.40 2.83
CA MET A 153 -10.93 -6.30 1.85
C MET A 153 -9.61 -6.90 2.35
N ARG A 154 -9.43 -8.21 2.16
CA ARG A 154 -8.19 -8.94 2.46
C ARG A 154 -7.23 -8.89 1.26
N ILE A 155 -6.85 -7.68 0.87
CA ILE A 155 -5.99 -7.39 -0.29
C ILE A 155 -4.50 -7.26 0.06
N LEU A 156 -4.22 -6.94 1.32
CA LEU A 156 -2.88 -6.83 1.88
C LEU A 156 -2.55 -8.04 2.76
N GLY A 157 -1.26 -8.23 3.04
CA GLY A 157 -0.83 -9.16 4.09
C GLY A 157 -1.42 -8.75 5.45
N ALA A 158 -1.50 -9.68 6.40
CA ALA A 158 -1.82 -9.30 7.78
C ALA A 158 -0.72 -8.38 8.33
N PRO A 159 -1.03 -7.43 9.22
CA PRO A 159 -0.03 -6.50 9.76
C PRO A 159 1.20 -7.24 10.31
N GLY A 160 2.39 -6.83 9.87
CA GLY A 160 3.65 -7.46 10.27
C GLY A 160 3.96 -8.83 9.66
N THR A 161 3.15 -9.33 8.72
CA THR A 161 3.36 -10.63 8.04
C THR A 161 3.95 -10.48 6.63
N THR A 162 4.74 -9.43 6.38
CA THR A 162 5.30 -9.19 5.05
C THR A 162 6.22 -10.33 4.61
N ALA A 163 6.03 -10.80 3.37
CA ALA A 163 6.83 -11.83 2.73
C ALA A 163 7.95 -11.19 1.88
N LEU A 164 8.61 -10.15 2.41
CA LEU A 164 9.66 -9.41 1.69
C LEU A 164 10.77 -10.30 1.16
N PRO A 165 11.32 -11.27 1.92
CA PRO A 165 12.37 -12.15 1.40
C PRO A 165 11.91 -12.98 0.20
N GLN A 166 10.66 -13.47 0.22
CA GLN A 166 10.08 -14.25 -0.87
C GLN A 166 9.86 -13.39 -2.11
N ALA A 167 9.30 -12.19 -1.96
CA ALA A 167 9.13 -11.25 -3.07
C ALA A 167 10.47 -10.85 -3.70
N CYS A 168 11.47 -10.52 -2.88
CA CYS A 168 12.81 -10.21 -3.34
C CYS A 168 13.49 -11.39 -4.05
N ALA A 169 13.28 -12.62 -3.58
CA ALA A 169 13.81 -13.82 -4.24
C ALA A 169 13.13 -14.06 -5.60
N ALA A 170 11.81 -13.92 -5.67
CA ALA A 170 11.06 -14.03 -6.91
C ALA A 170 11.49 -12.97 -7.95
N LEU A 171 11.70 -11.73 -7.51
CA LEU A 171 12.20 -10.65 -8.37
C LEU A 171 13.61 -10.93 -8.90
N ARG A 172 14.53 -11.42 -8.06
CA ARG A 172 15.89 -11.79 -8.52
C ARG A 172 15.86 -12.86 -9.59
N SER A 173 15.12 -13.96 -9.34
CA SER A 173 14.94 -15.03 -10.33
C SER A 173 14.36 -14.49 -11.64
N ALA A 174 13.31 -13.67 -11.56
CA ALA A 174 12.69 -13.10 -12.75
C ALA A 174 13.63 -12.17 -13.55
N VAL A 175 14.47 -11.38 -12.86
CA VAL A 175 15.48 -10.54 -13.53
C VAL A 175 16.57 -11.39 -14.19
N GLU A 176 17.03 -12.44 -13.52
CA GLU A 176 18.01 -13.39 -14.07
C GLU A 176 17.47 -14.12 -15.31
N ASP A 177 16.21 -14.58 -15.25
CA ASP A 177 15.54 -15.29 -16.34
C ASP A 177 15.30 -14.39 -17.57
N LEU A 178 15.02 -13.10 -17.37
CA LEU A 178 14.82 -12.15 -18.47
C LEU A 178 16.11 -11.79 -19.20
N GLY A 179 17.26 -11.87 -18.53
CA GLY A 179 18.56 -11.54 -19.11
C GLY A 179 18.57 -10.22 -19.88
N SER A 180 19.03 -10.26 -21.14
CA SER A 180 19.06 -9.12 -22.05
C SER A 180 17.81 -8.96 -22.93
N ASP A 181 16.82 -9.82 -22.80
CA ASP A 181 15.72 -9.93 -23.77
C ASP A 181 14.67 -8.82 -23.61
N ALA A 182 14.49 -8.30 -22.39
CA ALA A 182 13.58 -7.21 -22.09
C ALA A 182 14.18 -6.23 -21.06
N PRO A 183 15.07 -5.31 -21.49
CA PRO A 183 15.80 -4.43 -20.57
C PRO A 183 14.89 -3.47 -19.79
N GLY A 184 13.77 -3.01 -20.38
CA GLY A 184 12.80 -2.14 -19.71
C GLY A 184 12.08 -2.84 -18.57
N LEU A 185 11.55 -4.05 -18.83
CA LEU A 185 10.96 -4.90 -17.80
C LEU A 185 11.98 -5.29 -16.71
N ALA A 186 13.20 -5.68 -17.09
CA ALA A 186 14.25 -6.03 -16.14
C ALA A 186 14.63 -4.84 -15.24
N ALA A 187 14.70 -3.62 -15.80
CA ALA A 187 14.88 -2.39 -15.03
C ALA A 187 13.70 -2.15 -14.07
N HIS A 188 12.46 -2.42 -14.48
CA HIS A 188 11.28 -2.29 -13.61
C HIS A 188 11.33 -3.25 -12.42
N LEU A 189 11.60 -4.54 -12.67
CA LEU A 189 11.71 -5.54 -11.61
C LEU A 189 12.89 -5.24 -10.68
N SER A 190 14.01 -4.78 -11.24
CA SER A 190 15.16 -4.32 -10.47
C SER A 190 14.80 -3.10 -9.60
N PHE A 191 14.08 -2.11 -10.13
CA PHE A 191 13.57 -0.99 -9.34
C PHE A 191 12.76 -1.49 -8.13
N ARG A 192 11.82 -2.43 -8.34
CA ARG A 192 11.01 -3.02 -7.26
C ARG A 192 11.86 -3.71 -6.21
N LEU A 193 12.82 -4.52 -6.66
CA LEU A 193 13.72 -5.27 -5.80
C LEU A 193 14.49 -4.32 -4.86
N HIS A 194 15.17 -3.33 -5.44
CA HIS A 194 15.97 -2.37 -4.70
C HIS A 194 15.11 -1.49 -3.78
N CYS A 195 13.88 -1.12 -4.19
CA CYS A 195 12.93 -0.41 -3.33
C CYS A 195 12.56 -1.22 -2.08
N LEU A 196 12.17 -2.49 -2.25
CA LEU A 196 11.79 -3.36 -1.13
C LEU A 196 12.97 -3.62 -0.19
N GLN A 197 14.14 -3.94 -0.75
CA GLN A 197 15.36 -4.16 0.04
C GLN A 197 15.79 -2.88 0.77
N GLY A 198 15.70 -1.73 0.13
CA GLY A 198 16.06 -0.46 0.74
C GLY A 198 15.19 -0.13 1.95
N LEU A 199 13.87 -0.22 1.79
CA LEU A 199 12.94 0.00 2.90
C LEU A 199 13.11 -1.03 4.02
N GLU A 200 13.24 -2.32 3.71
CA GLU A 200 13.47 -3.37 4.70
C GLU A 200 14.73 -3.07 5.56
N ARG A 201 15.83 -2.70 4.91
CA ARG A 201 17.10 -2.39 5.58
C ARG A 201 17.04 -1.11 6.41
N MET A 202 16.38 -0.06 5.90
CA MET A 202 16.15 1.18 6.66
C MET A 202 15.34 0.91 7.93
N LEU A 203 14.32 0.05 7.84
CA LEU A 203 13.43 -0.28 8.96
C LEU A 203 14.03 -1.22 10.00
N ALA A 204 15.20 -1.82 9.73
CA ALA A 204 15.99 -2.51 10.74
C ALA A 204 16.63 -1.54 11.76
N ALA A 205 16.56 -0.22 11.51
CA ALA A 205 16.89 0.87 12.44
C ALA A 205 18.26 0.74 13.14
N ASN A 206 19.26 0.19 12.44
CA ASN A 206 20.66 0.20 12.85
C ASN A 206 21.51 0.95 11.82
N ALA A 207 22.68 1.44 12.23
CA ALA A 207 23.53 2.28 11.40
C ALA A 207 23.85 1.64 10.04
N ASP A 208 24.32 0.40 10.05
CA ASP A 208 24.68 -0.35 8.85
C ASP A 208 23.46 -0.65 7.97
N GLY A 209 22.31 -0.93 8.58
CA GLY A 209 21.05 -1.17 7.89
C GLY A 209 20.52 0.09 7.20
N ILE A 210 20.63 1.25 7.83
CA ILE A 210 20.25 2.52 7.20
C ILE A 210 21.18 2.83 6.03
N ASP A 211 22.50 2.68 6.22
CA ASP A 211 23.49 2.97 5.17
C ASP A 211 23.32 2.01 3.97
N ALA A 212 23.11 0.70 4.24
CA ALA A 212 22.77 -0.29 3.22
C ALA A 212 21.42 0.01 2.54
N GLY A 213 20.44 0.48 3.32
CA GLY A 213 19.13 0.86 2.80
C GLY A 213 19.21 2.04 1.83
N VAL A 214 19.98 3.08 2.17
CA VAL A 214 20.24 4.21 1.27
C VAL A 214 20.91 3.76 -0.02
N ALA A 215 21.92 2.89 0.05
CA ALA A 215 22.59 2.36 -1.14
C ALA A 215 21.62 1.59 -2.06
N GLN A 216 20.70 0.81 -1.48
CA GLN A 216 19.64 0.13 -2.25
C GLN A 216 18.68 1.13 -2.91
N LEU A 217 18.22 2.16 -2.18
CA LEU A 217 17.34 3.17 -2.78
C LEU A 217 18.02 4.01 -3.88
N GLU A 218 19.34 4.22 -3.82
CA GLU A 218 20.12 4.83 -4.90
C GLU A 218 20.17 3.95 -6.15
N LEU A 219 20.33 2.64 -6.00
CA LEU A 219 20.21 1.68 -7.10
C LEU A 219 18.79 1.68 -7.69
N ALA A 220 17.77 1.77 -6.84
CA ALA A 220 16.38 1.90 -7.26
C ALA A 220 16.15 3.18 -8.09
N LEU A 221 16.73 4.31 -7.68
CA LEU A 221 16.70 5.56 -8.45
C LEU A 221 17.32 5.38 -9.85
N GLY A 222 18.47 4.71 -9.95
CA GLY A 222 19.09 4.41 -11.24
C GLY A 222 18.20 3.55 -12.15
N CYS A 223 17.58 2.51 -11.58
CA CYS A 223 16.62 1.66 -12.30
C CYS A 223 15.37 2.44 -12.75
N LEU A 224 14.87 3.35 -11.90
CA LEU A 224 13.69 4.17 -12.21
C LEU A 224 13.93 5.10 -13.40
N GLU A 225 15.14 5.66 -13.54
CA GLU A 225 15.46 6.47 -14.72
C GLU A 225 15.37 5.64 -16.01
N ALA A 226 15.88 4.40 -16.00
CA ALA A 226 15.76 3.49 -17.15
C ALA A 226 14.29 3.13 -17.45
N VAL A 227 13.48 2.87 -16.42
CA VAL A 227 12.03 2.63 -16.55
C VAL A 227 11.31 3.85 -17.15
N SER A 228 11.68 5.06 -16.71
CA SER A 228 11.07 6.30 -17.22
C SER A 228 11.48 6.62 -18.66
N ALA A 229 12.70 6.25 -19.07
CA ALA A 229 13.17 6.41 -20.44
C ALA A 229 12.48 5.45 -21.41
N ALA A 230 12.17 4.22 -20.96
CA ALA A 230 11.41 3.24 -21.73
C ALA A 230 9.94 3.64 -21.93
N ALA A 231 9.37 4.44 -21.01
CA ALA A 231 8.00 4.99 -21.08
C ALA A 231 7.88 6.08 -22.16
N SER A 232 7.99 5.69 -23.44
CA SER A 232 8.08 6.58 -24.60
C SER A 232 6.75 6.79 -25.36
N SER A 233 5.60 6.49 -24.73
CA SER A 233 4.29 6.82 -25.28
C SER A 233 3.37 7.33 -24.16
N ASP A 234 3.10 8.64 -24.16
CA ASP A 234 1.92 9.20 -23.49
C ASP A 234 0.68 8.70 -24.26
N ALA A 235 0.37 7.40 -24.16
CA ALA A 235 -0.97 6.93 -24.46
C ALA A 235 -1.85 7.52 -23.36
N ALA A 236 -2.55 8.60 -23.68
CA ALA A 236 -3.58 9.17 -22.83
C ALA A 236 -4.44 8.02 -22.33
N THR A 237 -4.48 7.83 -21.01
CA THR A 237 -5.49 6.98 -20.39
C THR A 237 -6.82 7.65 -20.69
N ASP A 238 -7.52 7.18 -21.73
CA ASP A 238 -8.84 7.67 -22.08
C ASP A 238 -9.72 7.64 -20.83
N THR A 239 -10.06 8.83 -20.34
CA THR A 239 -11.19 9.01 -19.43
C THR A 239 -12.44 8.58 -20.20
N ALA A 240 -12.95 7.39 -19.88
CA ALA A 240 -14.21 6.91 -20.46
C ALA A 240 -15.31 7.96 -20.25
N ALA A 241 -16.02 8.30 -21.33
CA ALA A 241 -17.11 9.28 -21.36
C ALA A 241 -18.30 8.94 -20.44
N ASP A 242 -18.33 7.73 -19.86
CA ASP A 242 -19.44 7.16 -19.08
C ASP A 242 -19.30 7.30 -17.55
N GLY A 243 -18.35 8.11 -17.06
CA GLY A 243 -18.16 8.26 -15.61
C GLY A 243 -17.67 6.98 -14.90
N SER A 244 -17.14 6.01 -15.67
CA SER A 244 -16.39 4.87 -15.16
C SER A 244 -14.94 5.29 -14.89
N CYS A 245 -14.51 5.12 -13.65
CA CYS A 245 -13.21 5.59 -13.18
C CYS A 245 -12.05 4.67 -13.57
N GLY A 246 -11.43 4.90 -14.71
CA GLY A 246 -10.06 4.45 -14.99
C GLY A 246 -9.81 3.86 -16.37
N PRO A 247 -8.54 3.65 -16.74
CA PRO A 247 -8.18 3.03 -17.99
C PRO A 247 -8.74 1.60 -18.02
N ARG A 248 -9.52 1.27 -19.04
CA ARG A 248 -9.81 -0.13 -19.41
C ARG A 248 -8.55 -0.73 -20.04
N SER A 249 -7.52 -0.93 -19.24
CA SER A 249 -6.31 -1.62 -19.65
C SER A 249 -6.38 -3.10 -19.28
N LEU A 250 -5.49 -3.92 -19.85
CA LEU A 250 -5.46 -5.35 -19.64
C LEU A 250 -5.44 -5.68 -18.13
N GLY A 251 -6.46 -6.39 -17.67
CA GLY A 251 -6.60 -6.80 -16.28
C GLY A 251 -7.05 -5.71 -15.31
N PHE A 252 -7.29 -4.45 -15.71
CA PHE A 252 -7.84 -3.41 -14.83
C PHE A 252 -9.34 -3.24 -15.08
N VAL A 253 -10.15 -3.39 -14.03
CA VAL A 253 -11.61 -3.28 -14.11
C VAL A 253 -12.09 -2.17 -13.17
N PRO A 254 -12.45 -0.99 -13.72
CA PRO A 254 -13.08 0.08 -12.95
C PRO A 254 -14.30 -0.42 -12.19
N GLY A 255 -14.33 -0.17 -10.89
CA GLY A 255 -15.49 -0.46 -10.05
C GLY A 255 -15.65 -1.92 -9.61
N ILE A 256 -14.69 -2.81 -9.86
CA ILE A 256 -14.72 -4.22 -9.41
C ILE A 256 -14.97 -4.38 -7.89
N ASN A 257 -14.57 -3.38 -7.11
CA ASN A 257 -14.65 -3.39 -5.64
C ASN A 257 -15.80 -2.55 -5.07
N VAL A 258 -16.64 -1.92 -5.90
CA VAL A 258 -17.73 -1.00 -5.48
C VAL A 258 -18.67 -1.64 -4.45
N ARG A 259 -18.91 -2.94 -4.56
CA ARG A 259 -19.69 -3.71 -3.58
C ARG A 259 -19.15 -3.62 -2.15
N HIS A 260 -17.85 -3.45 -1.96
CA HIS A 260 -17.22 -3.35 -0.63
C HIS A 260 -17.27 -1.93 -0.06
N MET A 261 -17.51 -0.90 -0.88
CA MET A 261 -17.30 0.51 -0.51
C MET A 261 -18.55 1.25 -0.02
N GLY A 262 -19.59 0.54 0.43
CA GLY A 262 -20.93 1.08 0.73
C GLY A 262 -21.06 2.20 1.75
N LEU A 263 -20.03 2.43 2.54
CA LEU A 263 -20.01 3.45 3.59
C LEU A 263 -19.39 4.77 3.12
N ALA A 264 -18.89 4.82 1.88
CA ALA A 264 -18.26 6.00 1.32
C ALA A 264 -19.07 6.50 0.10
N PRO A 265 -19.21 7.82 -0.07
CA PRO A 265 -19.74 8.39 -1.30
C PRO A 265 -18.89 7.98 -2.52
N PRO A 266 -19.48 7.86 -3.72
CA PRO A 266 -18.74 7.70 -4.97
C PRO A 266 -17.68 8.81 -5.16
N ARG A 267 -16.41 8.44 -5.31
CA ARG A 267 -15.31 9.36 -5.62
C ARG A 267 -14.86 9.18 -7.08
N ALA A 268 -14.68 10.28 -7.80
CA ALA A 268 -14.05 10.25 -9.11
C ALA A 268 -12.53 10.05 -8.96
N LEU A 269 -11.97 9.17 -9.78
CA LEU A 269 -10.57 8.75 -9.78
C LEU A 269 -9.84 9.43 -10.94
N ALA A 270 -8.84 10.25 -10.61
CA ALA A 270 -7.93 10.85 -11.56
C ALA A 270 -6.64 10.03 -11.61
N TRP A 271 -6.42 9.29 -12.69
CA TRP A 271 -5.24 8.45 -12.85
C TRP A 271 -3.99 9.27 -13.16
N VAL A 272 -2.89 8.91 -12.51
CA VAL A 272 -1.58 9.51 -12.74
C VAL A 272 -0.94 8.88 -13.99
N SER A 273 -0.48 9.70 -14.94
CA SER A 273 0.24 9.20 -16.11
C SER A 273 1.66 8.71 -15.77
N ALA A 274 2.30 7.98 -16.69
CA ALA A 274 3.58 7.31 -16.44
C ALA A 274 4.70 8.27 -15.99
N ARG A 275 4.84 9.43 -16.64
CA ARG A 275 5.88 10.42 -16.31
C ARG A 275 5.70 11.03 -14.91
N PRO A 276 4.51 11.58 -14.53
CA PRO A 276 4.26 12.01 -13.15
C PRO A 276 4.39 10.88 -12.13
N ALA A 277 4.00 9.64 -12.45
CA ALA A 277 4.18 8.51 -11.54
C ALA A 277 5.67 8.23 -11.25
N ALA A 278 6.52 8.23 -12.29
CA ALA A 278 7.95 8.12 -12.13
C ALA A 278 8.55 9.32 -11.36
N ALA A 279 8.06 10.53 -11.60
CA ALA A 279 8.48 11.72 -10.85
C ALA A 279 8.11 11.65 -9.36
N HIS A 280 6.92 11.14 -9.05
CA HIS A 280 6.45 10.89 -7.68
C HIS A 280 7.37 9.90 -6.96
N TRP A 281 7.60 8.72 -7.55
CA TRP A 281 8.51 7.72 -6.98
C TRP A 281 9.93 8.25 -6.79
N ARG A 282 10.45 9.01 -7.77
CA ARG A 282 11.76 9.67 -7.64
C ARG A 282 11.79 10.64 -6.46
N GLY A 283 10.73 11.42 -6.27
CA GLY A 283 10.58 12.34 -5.13
C GLY A 283 10.59 11.61 -3.79
N VAL A 284 9.78 10.55 -3.67
CA VAL A 284 9.71 9.70 -2.46
C VAL A 284 11.07 9.07 -2.14
N LEU A 285 11.73 8.45 -3.12
CA LEU A 285 13.02 7.80 -2.93
C LEU A 285 14.12 8.79 -2.50
N ARG A 286 14.21 9.95 -3.16
CA ARG A 286 15.18 11.00 -2.77
C ARG A 286 14.92 11.51 -1.36
N ALA A 287 13.66 11.78 -1.04
CA ALA A 287 13.29 12.26 0.29
C ALA A 287 13.57 11.22 1.38
N LEU A 288 13.38 9.93 1.11
CA LEU A 288 13.78 8.83 2.00
C LEU A 288 15.30 8.81 2.22
N CYS A 289 16.10 8.87 1.15
CA CYS A 289 17.56 8.92 1.27
C CYS A 289 18.04 10.14 2.06
N ASP A 290 17.46 11.31 1.80
CA ASP A 290 17.80 12.55 2.51
C ASP A 290 17.44 12.47 4.00
N ALA A 291 16.24 11.99 4.32
CA ALA A 291 15.81 11.78 5.70
C ALA A 291 16.71 10.79 6.43
N ALA A 292 17.05 9.68 5.78
CA ALA A 292 17.94 8.66 6.32
C ALA A 292 19.35 9.21 6.63
N ARG A 293 19.96 9.92 5.67
CA ARG A 293 21.28 10.54 5.86
C ARG A 293 21.24 11.61 6.95
N ALA A 294 20.17 12.40 7.03
CA ALA A 294 20.01 13.39 8.08
C ALA A 294 19.97 12.74 9.47
N VAL A 295 19.18 11.68 9.66
CA VAL A 295 19.15 10.90 10.92
C VAL A 295 20.52 10.29 11.22
N ARG A 296 21.21 9.77 10.21
CA ARG A 296 22.55 9.17 10.37
C ARG A 296 23.64 10.16 10.71
N ALA A 297 23.52 11.43 10.33
CA ALA A 297 24.51 12.47 10.62
C ALA A 297 24.42 13.02 12.04
N VAL A 298 23.25 12.91 12.67
CA VAL A 298 22.97 13.48 14.00
C VAL A 298 23.71 12.73 15.10
N ARG A 299 24.32 13.47 16.03
CA ARG A 299 24.98 12.93 17.24
C ARG A 299 24.44 13.53 18.53
N THR A 300 23.76 14.67 18.45
CA THR A 300 23.24 15.40 19.61
C THR A 300 21.77 15.78 19.41
N TRP A 301 21.06 16.01 20.51
CA TRP A 301 19.66 16.44 20.46
C TRP A 301 19.44 17.75 19.68
N PRO A 302 20.26 18.82 19.83
CA PRO A 302 20.10 20.03 19.03
C PRO A 302 20.24 19.79 17.52
N GLN A 303 21.16 18.91 17.11
CA GLN A 303 21.32 18.51 15.70
C GLN A 303 20.07 17.75 15.21
N LEU A 304 19.54 16.83 16.03
CA LEU A 304 18.32 16.10 15.69
C LEU A 304 17.16 17.06 15.46
N ARG A 305 16.94 17.97 16.41
CA ARG A 305 15.88 18.98 16.32
C ARG A 305 16.02 19.82 15.06
N ALA A 306 17.23 20.31 14.75
CA ALA A 306 17.47 21.10 13.55
C ALA A 306 17.17 20.29 12.26
N ALA A 307 17.65 19.05 12.19
CA ALA A 307 17.38 18.17 11.06
C ALA A 307 15.89 17.89 10.87
N LEU A 308 15.15 17.62 11.95
CA LEU A 308 13.70 17.41 11.92
C LEU A 308 12.94 18.66 11.47
N VAL A 309 13.34 19.85 11.93
CA VAL A 309 12.73 21.11 11.48
C VAL A 309 12.97 21.33 9.98
N THR A 310 14.19 21.06 9.50
CA THR A 310 14.50 21.15 8.06
C THR A 310 13.70 20.14 7.24
N LEU A 311 13.54 18.90 7.72
CA LEU A 311 12.75 17.88 7.05
C LEU A 311 11.24 18.21 7.06
N ALA A 312 10.72 18.72 8.18
CA ALA A 312 9.32 19.13 8.31
C ALA A 312 8.98 20.37 7.47
N ALA A 313 9.96 21.26 7.24
CA ALA A 313 9.80 22.40 6.34
C ALA A 313 9.77 21.99 4.85
N ARG A 314 10.17 20.76 4.51
CA ARG A 314 10.01 20.19 3.17
C ARG A 314 8.62 19.58 3.08
N ASP A 315 7.94 19.80 1.96
CA ASP A 315 6.68 19.14 1.62
C ASP A 315 6.93 17.65 1.33
N SER A 316 7.13 16.88 2.40
CA SER A 316 7.51 15.48 2.35
C SER A 316 6.28 14.60 2.43
N HIS A 317 6.17 13.68 1.47
CA HIS A 317 5.08 12.72 1.40
C HIS A 317 4.91 11.91 2.70
N ALA A 318 3.67 11.53 3.02
CA ALA A 318 3.30 10.77 4.23
C ALA A 318 4.14 9.50 4.44
N ILE A 319 4.51 8.82 3.35
CA ILE A 319 5.41 7.64 3.37
C ILE A 319 6.78 7.98 3.98
N VAL A 320 7.35 9.13 3.61
CA VAL A 320 8.67 9.58 4.08
C VAL A 320 8.59 9.91 5.57
N ARG A 321 7.56 10.66 5.98
CA ARG A 321 7.31 11.01 7.38
C ARG A 321 7.11 9.76 8.25
N SER A 322 6.31 8.82 7.78
CA SER A 322 6.04 7.55 8.48
C SER A 322 7.28 6.67 8.58
N THR A 323 8.10 6.62 7.53
CA THR A 323 9.38 5.88 7.54
C THR A 323 10.36 6.52 8.53
N LEU A 324 10.49 7.84 8.51
CA LEU A 324 11.31 8.60 9.45
C LEU A 324 10.85 8.36 10.89
N TYR A 325 9.54 8.39 11.14
CA TYR A 325 8.97 8.08 12.44
C TYR A 325 9.35 6.66 12.89
N ALA A 326 9.18 5.66 12.03
CA ALA A 326 9.55 4.27 12.32
C ALA A 326 11.06 4.12 12.61
N MET A 327 11.93 4.81 11.87
CA MET A 327 13.38 4.79 12.09
C MET A 327 13.79 5.39 13.44
N LEU A 328 13.07 6.39 13.93
CA LEU A 328 13.37 7.08 15.19
C LEU A 328 12.75 6.40 16.41
N THR A 329 11.62 5.71 16.23
CA THR A 329 10.83 5.14 17.34
C THR A 329 10.98 3.65 17.51
N LYS A 330 11.31 2.90 16.46
CA LYS A 330 11.72 1.50 16.65
C LYS A 330 12.94 1.50 17.56
N PRO A 331 12.93 0.73 18.67
CA PRO A 331 14.14 0.58 19.46
C PRO A 331 15.22 0.12 18.48
N MET A 332 16.30 0.89 18.36
CA MET A 332 17.49 0.41 17.66
C MET A 332 17.78 -0.94 18.30
N THR A 333 17.53 -2.04 17.58
CA THR A 333 17.87 -3.36 18.11
C THR A 333 19.36 -3.36 18.21
N ALA A 334 19.86 -2.99 19.40
CA ALA A 334 21.20 -3.31 19.81
C ALA A 334 21.33 -4.79 19.54
N ALA A 335 22.27 -5.16 18.68
CA ALA A 335 22.77 -6.51 18.59
C ALA A 335 23.27 -6.92 19.99
N ARG A 336 22.36 -7.37 20.85
CA ARG A 336 22.61 -7.97 22.16
C ARG A 336 22.45 -9.48 22.03
N GLN A 337 23.01 -10.06 20.98
CA GLN A 337 23.18 -11.49 20.82
C GLN A 337 24.48 -11.81 20.05
N ALA A 338 25.62 -11.27 20.48
CA ALA A 338 26.94 -11.76 20.07
C ALA A 338 28.11 -11.20 20.91
N ALA A 339 27.98 -11.08 22.23
CA ALA A 339 29.12 -10.87 23.14
C ALA A 339 28.68 -11.07 24.58
N GLY A 340 28.59 -12.33 24.99
CA GLY A 340 28.14 -12.69 26.34
C GLY A 340 28.24 -14.18 26.64
N SER A 341 29.17 -14.89 26.00
CA SER A 341 29.66 -16.16 26.55
C SER A 341 30.55 -15.83 27.75
N VAL A 342 29.93 -15.50 28.88
CA VAL A 342 30.61 -15.63 30.17
C VAL A 342 30.22 -16.98 30.70
N THR A 343 31.17 -17.89 30.53
CA THR A 343 31.29 -19.18 31.21
C THR A 343 30.94 -19.05 32.68
N THR A 344 29.88 -19.74 33.10
CA THR A 344 29.62 -20.04 34.51
C THR A 344 30.68 -21.03 34.99
N PRO A 345 31.48 -20.72 36.04
CA PRO A 345 32.31 -21.73 36.67
C PRO A 345 31.41 -22.66 37.50
N GLY A 346 31.49 -23.96 37.22
CA GLY A 346 30.78 -25.00 37.96
C GLY A 346 31.18 -25.04 39.44
N PRO A 347 30.28 -25.50 40.33
CA PRO A 347 30.55 -25.54 41.77
C PRO A 347 31.68 -26.51 42.09
N SER A 348 32.72 -25.98 42.74
CA SER A 348 33.85 -26.75 43.26
C SER A 348 33.38 -27.79 44.29
N CYS A 349 33.61 -29.06 43.99
CA CYS A 349 33.53 -30.15 44.96
C CYS A 349 34.63 -29.96 46.02
N ARG A 350 34.27 -29.55 47.24
CA ARG A 350 35.13 -29.73 48.42
C ARG A 350 34.81 -31.07 49.05
N GLY A 351 35.65 -32.06 48.77
CA GLY A 351 35.77 -33.23 49.62
C GLY A 351 36.46 -32.84 50.92
N GLY A 352 35.80 -33.09 52.05
CA GLY A 352 36.38 -33.05 53.39
C GLY A 352 36.02 -34.35 54.10
N SER A 353 36.96 -35.27 54.16
CA SER A 353 36.87 -36.56 54.84
C SER A 353 37.28 -36.43 56.31
N GLY A 354 36.45 -36.99 57.21
CA GLY A 354 36.93 -37.78 58.34
C GLY A 354 36.99 -37.13 59.73
N GLY A 355 36.41 -37.82 60.71
CA GLY A 355 37.02 -37.98 62.03
C GLY A 355 36.21 -37.49 63.24
N CYS A 356 35.65 -38.46 63.96
CA CYS A 356 35.13 -38.44 65.34
C CYS A 356 33.79 -37.72 65.62
#